data_AF-X1U565-F1
#
_entry.id   AF-X1U565-F1
#
_cell.length_a   1.000
_cell.length_b   1.000
_cell.length_c   1.000
_cell.angle_alpha   90.00
_cell.angle_beta   90.00
_cell.angle_gamma   90.00
#
_symmetry.space_group_name_H-M   'P 1'
#
loop_
_entity.id
_entity.type
_entity.pdbx_description
1 polymer ?
#
loop_
_entity_poly.entity_id
_entity_poly.type
_entity_poly.pdbx_seq_one_letter_code
_entity_poly.pdbx_strand_id
1 'polypeptide(L)' 'GSFGNYGHAWCQLNGQILETTYTRARVVSDLEDYCPHCLFNEQEVIELWPGALGEVFELQRDEATKLNLMAEAVG' A
#
# COMPACT_ATOMS: atom_id res chain seq x y z
N GLY A 1 -0.41 -7.28 3.05
CA GLY A 1 0.06 -7.43 4.44
C GLY A 1 -0.70 -6.45 5.29
N SER A 2 -1.08 -6.83 6.50
CA SER A 2 -1.98 -6.04 7.33
C SER A 2 -1.21 -5.38 8.47
N PHE A 3 -0.78 -4.13 8.31
CA PHE A 3 -0.20 -3.38 9.44
C PHE A 3 -1.34 -2.84 10.29
N GLY A 4 -1.50 -3.35 11.52
CA GLY A 4 -2.58 -2.93 12.42
C GLY A 4 -4.00 -3.22 11.90
N ASN A 5 -4.18 -4.32 11.15
CA ASN A 5 -5.41 -4.71 10.45
C ASN A 5 -5.81 -3.85 9.23
N TYR A 6 -4.97 -2.90 8.81
CA TYR A 6 -5.18 -2.14 7.57
C TYR A 6 -4.26 -2.65 6.47
N GLY A 7 -4.78 -2.69 5.23
CA GLY A 7 -3.99 -3.01 4.05
C GLY A 7 -2.74 -2.14 3.96
N HIS A 8 -1.57 -2.78 3.91
CA HIS A 8 -0.27 -2.13 3.91
C HIS A 8 0.56 -2.62 2.71
N ALA A 9 1.16 -1.66 1.99
CA ALA A 9 2.11 -1.91 0.93
C ALA A 9 3.53 -1.97 1.51
N TRP A 10 4.29 -2.98 1.09
CA TRP A 10 5.66 -3.26 1.55
C TRP A 10 6.49 -3.74 0.37
N CYS A 11 7.82 -3.77 0.53
CA CYS A 11 8.74 -4.16 -0.53
C CYS A 11 9.48 -5.44 -0.15
N GLN A 12 9.89 -6.22 -1.15
CA GLN A 12 10.81 -7.34 -0.95
C GLN A 12 12.12 -7.07 -1.67
N LEU A 13 13.24 -7.20 -0.96
CA LEU A 13 14.58 -7.08 -1.51
C LEU A 13 15.41 -8.28 -1.06
N ASN A 14 15.93 -9.08 -2.00
CA ASN A 14 16.75 -10.26 -1.72
C ASN A 14 16.14 -11.24 -0.70
N GLY A 15 14.83 -11.46 -0.77
CA GLY A 15 14.13 -12.35 0.18
C GLY A 15 13.78 -11.71 1.53
N GLN A 16 14.20 -10.47 1.78
CA GLN A 16 13.85 -9.72 2.98
C GLN A 16 12.66 -8.82 2.72
N ILE A 17 11.69 -8.84 3.63
CA ILE A 17 10.57 -7.90 3.62
C ILE A 17 11.02 -6.61 4.32
N LEU A 18 10.81 -5.50 3.63
CA LEU A 18 11.05 -4.15 4.10
C LEU A 18 9.70 -3.45 4.20
N GLU A 19 9.40 -2.90 5.38
CA GLU A 19 8.21 -2.09 5.59
C GLU A 19 8.56 -0.66 5.96
N THR A 20 7.68 0.26 5.59
CA THR A 20 7.81 1.68 5.92
C THR A 20 6.47 2.24 6.36
N THR A 21 6.42 2.79 7.56
CA THR A 21 5.33 3.68 7.98
C THR A 21 5.74 5.13 7.74
N TYR A 22 4.82 6.07 7.96
CA TYR A 22 5.12 7.50 7.90
C TYR A 22 6.30 7.93 8.79
N THR A 23 6.59 7.18 9.86
CA THR A 23 7.60 7.54 10.87
C THR A 23 8.78 6.58 10.98
N ARG A 24 8.76 5.43 10.28
CA ARG A 24 9.77 4.39 10.47
C ARG A 24 9.96 3.52 9.23
N ALA A 25 11.19 3.09 8.99
CA ALA A 25 11.53 1.99 8.09
C ALA A 25 12.16 0.84 8.88
N ARG A 26 11.83 -0.41 8.58
CA ARG A 26 12.49 -1.58 9.19
C ARG A 26 12.47 -2.81 8.27
N VAL A 27 13.41 -3.73 8.54
CA VAL A 27 13.32 -5.12 8.09
C VAL A 27 12.29 -5.82 8.98
N VAL A 28 11.41 -6.59 8.35
CA VAL A 28 10.40 -7.40 9.05
C VAL A 28 11.02 -8.73 9.47
N SER A 29 10.97 -9.02 10.77
CA SER A 29 11.39 -10.31 11.33
C SER A 29 10.27 -11.35 11.32
N ASP A 30 9.02 -10.90 11.31
CA ASP A 30 7.84 -11.71 11.59
C ASP A 30 7.03 -11.85 10.28
N LEU A 31 7.39 -12.83 9.47
CA LEU A 31 6.90 -12.96 8.08
C LEU A 31 5.47 -13.51 7.98
N GLU A 32 4.94 -14.15 9.02
CA GLU A 32 3.64 -14.83 8.99
C GLU A 32 2.46 -13.88 8.74
N ASP A 33 2.60 -12.61 9.13
CA ASP A 33 1.56 -11.58 8.93
C ASP A 33 1.63 -10.89 7.55
N TYR A 34 2.63 -11.25 6.73
CA TYR A 34 2.92 -10.61 5.45
C TYR A 34 2.44 -11.46 4.26
N CYS A 35 1.12 -11.61 4.15
CA CYS A 35 0.49 -12.20 2.97
C CYS A 35 0.34 -11.12 1.85
N PRO A 36 0.89 -11.35 0.64
CA PRO A 36 0.64 -10.48 -0.49
C PRO A 36 -0.73 -10.79 -1.11
N HIS A 37 -1.57 -9.75 -1.25
CA HIS A 37 -2.85 -9.84 -1.95
C HIS A 37 -2.76 -9.36 -3.41
N CYS A 38 -1.88 -8.39 -3.65
CA CYS A 38 -1.50 -7.90 -4.97
C CYS A 38 0.02 -7.62 -4.98
N LEU A 39 0.61 -7.67 -6.17
CA LEU A 39 1.99 -7.27 -6.44
C LEU A 39 1.98 -6.21 -7.52
N PHE A 40 2.89 -5.24 -7.45
CA PHE A 40 3.02 -4.23 -8.48
C PHE A 40 4.47 -3.79 -8.61
N ASN A 41 4.83 -3.36 -9.81
CA ASN A 41 6.08 -2.69 -10.12
C ASN A 41 5.80 -1.56 -11.13
N GLU A 42 6.85 -1.01 -11.75
CA GLU A 42 6.72 0.09 -12.72
C GLU A 42 6.03 -0.32 -14.03
N GLN A 43 5.89 -1.61 -14.30
CA GLN A 43 5.41 -2.17 -15.58
C GLN A 43 4.07 -2.88 -15.43
N GLU A 44 3.81 -3.53 -14.30
CA GLU A 44 2.65 -4.39 -14.13
C GLU A 44 2.06 -4.34 -12.73
N VAL A 45 0.80 -4.77 -12.66
CA VAL A 45 0.06 -5.02 -11.44
C VAL A 45 -0.56 -6.41 -11.55
N ILE A 46 -0.33 -7.26 -10.55
CA ILE A 46 -0.78 -8.65 -10.49
C ILE A 46 -1.69 -8.83 -9.28
N GLU A 47 -2.93 -9.25 -9.51
CA GLU A 47 -3.83 -9.72 -8.46
C GLU A 47 -3.52 -11.18 -8.12
N LEU A 48 -3.17 -11.44 -6.86
CA LEU A 48 -2.97 -12.82 -6.39
C LEU A 48 -4.26 -13.43 -5.86
N TRP A 49 -5.23 -12.59 -5.49
CA TRP A 49 -6.55 -12.98 -5.02
C TRP A 49 -7.61 -12.20 -5.80
N PRO A 50 -8.71 -12.84 -6.23
CA PRO A 50 -9.77 -12.17 -6.98
C PRO A 50 -10.33 -10.97 -6.21
N GLY A 51 -10.26 -9.76 -6.79
CA GLY A 51 -10.81 -8.56 -6.17
C GLY A 51 -9.94 -7.96 -5.08
N ALA A 52 -8.69 -8.41 -4.92
CA ALA A 52 -7.71 -7.83 -3.97
C ALA A 52 -7.44 -6.35 -4.21
N LEU A 53 -7.61 -5.89 -5.45
CA LEU A 53 -7.46 -4.48 -5.82
C LEU A 53 -8.80 -3.74 -5.89
N GLY A 54 -9.92 -4.45 -5.66
CA GLY A 54 -11.26 -3.88 -5.64
C GLY A 54 -11.31 -2.67 -4.74
N GLU A 55 -10.97 -2.80 -3.44
CA GLU A 55 -10.97 -1.67 -2.51
C GLU A 55 -10.03 -0.53 -2.92
N VAL A 56 -8.85 -0.82 -3.49
CA VAL A 56 -7.87 0.20 -3.89
C VAL A 56 -8.35 1.05 -5.07
N PHE A 57 -9.08 0.45 -6.00
CA PHE A 57 -9.62 1.15 -7.17
C PHE A 57 -11.09 1.58 -7.02
N GLU A 58 -11.85 0.95 -6.10
CA GLU A 58 -13.23 1.30 -5.74
C GLU A 58 -13.32 2.37 -4.66
N LEU A 59 -12.24 2.62 -3.90
CA LEU A 59 -12.05 3.88 -3.19
C LEU A 59 -12.10 4.99 -4.25
N GLN A 60 -13.30 5.47 -4.54
CA GLN A 60 -13.54 6.67 -5.33
C GLN A 60 -12.70 7.75 -4.68
N ARG A 61 -11.55 8.04 -5.30
CA ARG A 61 -10.75 9.19 -4.94
C ARG A 61 -11.64 10.38 -5.21
N ASP A 62 -12.12 11.01 -4.15
CA ASP A 62 -12.75 12.31 -4.24
C ASP A 62 -11.66 13.32 -4.62
N GLU A 63 -11.32 13.32 -5.91
CA GLU A 63 -10.28 14.15 -6.49
C GLU A 63 -10.62 15.63 -6.28
N ALA A 64 -11.90 16.00 -6.16
CA ALA A 64 -12.31 17.36 -5.83
C ALA A 64 -11.90 17.73 -4.40
N THR A 65 -12.21 16.89 -3.41
CA THR A 65 -11.78 17.10 -2.02
C THR A 65 -10.25 17.13 -1.91
N LYS A 66 -9.54 16.22 -2.60
CA LYS A 66 -8.08 16.21 -2.63
C LYS A 66 -7.50 17.51 -3.23
N LEU A 67 -8.02 17.97 -4.36
CA LEU A 67 -7.57 19.21 -5.00
C LEU A 67 -7.82 20.44 -4.12
N ASN A 68 -8.97 20.50 -3.44
CA ASN A 68 -9.28 21.59 -2.50
C ASN A 68 -8.29 21.61 -1.32
N LEU A 69 -8.02 20.45 -0.71
CA LEU A 69 -7.04 20.34 0.38
C LEU A 69 -5.62 20.72 -0.06
N MET A 70 -5.24 20.36 -1.29
CA MET A 70 -3.94 20.76 -1.85
C MET A 70 -3.87 22.28 -2.09
N ALA A 71 -4.95 22.90 -2.55
CA ALA A 71 -5.02 24.35 -2.75
C ALA A 71 -4.92 25.11 -1.41
N GLU A 72 -5.59 24.62 -0.36
CA GLU A 72 -5.50 25.18 1.00
C GLU A 72 -4.09 25.08 1.60
N ALA A 73 -3.36 24.00 1.33
CA ALA A 73 -2.02 23.81 1.88
C ALA A 73 -0.93 24.69 1.22
N VAL A 74 -1.22 25.26 0.05
CA VAL A 74 -0.26 26.08 -0.73
C VAL A 74 -0.62 27.58 -0.69
N GLY A 75 -1.78 27.94 -0.14
CA GLY A 75 -2.22 29.32 0.10
C GLY A 75 -1.88 29.83 1.49
#